data_AF-A0A0A2TVZ5-F1
#
_entry.id   AF-A0A0A2TVZ5-F1
#
_cell.length_a   1.000
_cell.length_b   1.000
_cell.length_c   1.000
_cell.angle_alpha   90.00
_cell.angle_beta   90.00
_cell.angle_gamma   90.00
#
_symmetry.space_group_name_H-M   'P 1'
#
loop_
_entity.id
_entity.type
_entity.pdbx_description
1 polymer ?
#
loop_
_entity_poly.entity_id
_entity_poly.type
_entity_poly.pdbx_seq_one_letter_code
_entity_poly.pdbx_strand_id
1 'polypeptide(L)'
;MNRQHPFAMVQYMFTFIKGFIFWLIVISFSEIRNGQFLFPSLYLIGMMLVGFVIGLLRWLNTRYDLDEEHFHLKKGIISKTHETYPHIKISGVHYQSNRLLESLGLTSISIETAGKATGASATLFLKKEEAYKLEQNIIYYAQESGNEELTANDEESTDDKKRNDFVLPWKYLIIMSATSNSFYIGFAIIISSLNQVYDVLSSMFENSFLFSKVEEFSLSGLFLSNPALFFTMILISALGSWAIGIIILSLRYANFTVRREKNTIHISYGLWTMKNISLEVDRIQAIRVQEGVVRRWIGFSSVAFDSIGFDATGEAEEAVLLPLVKRNQIWSLINKIVPEFYVEPNLTYSPARARIRFYLRGAILPLLAIVGAGFIWSMLWWLGVIAPLLVYLSELRYRDNGIQTVSNKVITSSRIIQKETVVIPWPGLQSVMRRESFFQRRRSLATYELAVATDQTTLLYKVAELDTNLYPSIIEFLQQEDSRK
;
A
#
# COMPACT_ATOMS: atom_id res chain seq x y z
N MET A 1 3.72 4.96 34.98
CA MET A 1 3.17 4.10 33.90
C MET A 1 1.65 4.12 33.88
N ASN A 2 1.12 4.90 32.95
CA ASN A 2 -0.29 5.03 32.63
C ASN A 2 -0.83 3.80 31.89
N ARG A 3 -2.16 3.64 31.91
CA ARG A 3 -2.88 2.64 31.13
C ARG A 3 -3.50 3.28 29.90
N GLN A 4 -3.58 2.53 28.81
CA GLN A 4 -4.39 2.93 27.67
C GLN A 4 -5.89 2.82 28.01
N HIS A 5 -6.73 3.47 27.20
CA HIS A 5 -8.17 3.48 27.36
C HIS A 5 -8.76 2.05 27.33
N PRO A 6 -9.78 1.72 28.16
CA PRO A 6 -10.43 0.40 28.18
C PRO A 6 -10.93 -0.10 26.82
N PHE A 7 -11.23 0.80 25.88
CA PHE A 7 -11.63 0.44 24.51
C PHE A 7 -10.63 -0.49 23.80
N ALA A 8 -9.35 -0.43 24.17
CA ALA A 8 -8.33 -1.35 23.64
C ALA A 8 -8.71 -2.83 23.85
N MET A 9 -9.42 -3.15 24.93
CA MET A 9 -9.94 -4.50 25.20
C MET A 9 -10.85 -4.99 24.08
N VAL A 10 -11.78 -4.14 23.62
CA VAL A 10 -12.73 -4.46 22.54
C VAL A 10 -11.97 -4.68 21.24
N GLN A 11 -10.96 -3.85 20.97
CA GLN A 11 -10.13 -4.00 19.77
C GLN A 11 -9.32 -5.30 19.78
N TYR A 12 -8.73 -5.67 20.92
CA TYR A 12 -7.99 -6.92 21.04
C TYR A 12 -8.90 -8.14 20.90
N MET A 13 -10.11 -8.08 21.47
CA MET A 13 -11.14 -9.11 21.28
C MET A 13 -11.54 -9.23 19.81
N PHE A 14 -11.79 -8.11 19.12
CA PHE A 14 -12.15 -8.11 17.71
C PHE A 14 -11.03 -8.67 16.83
N THR A 15 -9.78 -8.28 17.10
CA THR A 15 -8.60 -8.78 16.38
C THR A 15 -8.44 -10.30 16.56
N PHE A 16 -8.65 -10.80 17.78
CA PHE A 16 -8.66 -12.23 18.06
C PHE A 16 -9.75 -12.94 17.26
N ILE A 17 -11.00 -12.47 17.35
CA ILE A 17 -12.15 -13.05 16.64
C ILE A 17 -11.93 -13.07 15.13
N LYS A 18 -11.41 -11.97 14.55
CA LYS A 18 -11.10 -11.86 13.13
C LYS A 18 -10.13 -12.95 12.65
N GLY A 19 -9.16 -13.32 13.48
CA GLY A 19 -8.20 -14.40 13.18
C GLY A 19 -8.84 -15.79 13.05
N PHE A 20 -10.00 -16.00 13.67
CA PHE A 20 -10.72 -17.28 13.65
C PHE A 20 -11.99 -17.25 12.80
N ILE A 21 -12.28 -16.14 12.11
CA ILE A 21 -13.52 -15.97 11.35
C ILE A 21 -13.65 -17.01 10.24
N PHE A 22 -12.53 -17.41 9.63
CA PHE A 22 -12.48 -18.49 8.66
C PHE A 22 -12.91 -19.83 9.27
N TRP A 23 -12.37 -20.19 10.43
CA TRP A 23 -12.75 -21.41 11.15
C TRP A 23 -14.21 -21.40 11.57
N LEU A 24 -14.71 -20.25 12.01
CA LEU A 24 -16.12 -20.07 12.34
C LEU A 24 -17.02 -20.34 11.13
N ILE A 25 -16.65 -19.84 9.94
CA ILE A 25 -17.37 -20.11 8.69
C ILE A 25 -17.31 -21.60 8.35
N VAL A 26 -16.14 -22.23 8.44
CA VAL A 26 -15.96 -23.67 8.12
C VAL A 26 -16.76 -24.57 9.05
N ILE A 27 -16.73 -24.33 10.37
CA ILE A 27 -17.46 -25.11 11.37
C ILE A 27 -18.97 -24.91 11.18
N SER A 28 -19.40 -23.66 11.04
CA SER A 28 -20.82 -23.35 10.77
C SER A 28 -21.28 -24.03 9.49
N PHE A 29 -20.46 -24.07 8.45
CA PHE A 29 -20.78 -24.76 7.20
C PHE A 29 -20.94 -26.28 7.36
N SER A 30 -19.99 -26.93 8.06
CA SER A 30 -20.04 -28.37 8.31
C SER A 30 -21.28 -28.78 9.11
N GLU A 31 -21.70 -27.97 10.08
CA GLU A 31 -22.76 -28.34 11.00
C GLU A 31 -24.16 -27.94 10.52
N ILE A 32 -24.28 -26.84 9.75
CA ILE A 32 -25.52 -26.49 9.04
C ILE A 32 -25.89 -27.61 8.06
N ARG A 33 -24.91 -28.20 7.36
CA ARG A 33 -25.13 -29.37 6.49
C ARG A 33 -25.70 -30.58 7.25
N ASN A 34 -25.37 -30.72 8.53
CA ASN A 34 -25.79 -31.84 9.38
C ASN A 34 -27.06 -31.54 10.20
N GLY A 35 -27.66 -30.34 10.05
CA GLY A 35 -28.88 -29.93 10.76
C GLY A 35 -28.70 -29.66 12.26
N GLN A 36 -27.46 -29.50 12.74
CA GLN A 36 -27.17 -29.29 14.17
C GLN A 36 -26.76 -27.84 14.45
N PHE A 37 -27.67 -27.02 14.98
CA PHE A 37 -27.43 -25.59 15.25
C PHE A 37 -26.86 -25.27 16.65
N LEU A 38 -26.79 -26.25 17.55
CA LEU A 38 -26.33 -26.03 18.92
C LEU A 38 -24.80 -25.87 19.02
N PHE A 39 -24.05 -26.64 18.25
CA PHE A 39 -22.58 -26.62 18.30
C PHE A 39 -21.93 -25.35 17.71
N PRO A 40 -22.42 -24.74 16.60
CA PRO A 40 -21.84 -23.50 16.08
C PRO A 40 -22.06 -22.31 17.02
N SER A 41 -23.23 -22.27 17.68
CA SER A 41 -23.58 -21.21 18.62
C SER A 41 -22.76 -21.29 19.90
N LEU A 42 -22.57 -22.49 20.47
CA LEU A 42 -21.66 -22.74 21.59
C LEU A 42 -20.21 -22.39 21.25
N TYR A 43 -19.75 -22.74 20.05
CA TYR A 43 -18.43 -22.37 19.56
C TYR A 43 -18.25 -20.85 19.49
N LEU A 44 -19.21 -20.13 18.89
CA LEU A 44 -19.17 -18.67 18.77
C LEU A 44 -19.17 -17.99 20.14
N ILE A 45 -20.02 -18.44 21.06
CA ILE A 45 -20.08 -17.94 22.44
C ILE A 45 -18.76 -18.20 23.17
N GLY A 46 -18.23 -19.43 23.07
CA GLY A 46 -16.93 -19.79 23.66
C GLY A 46 -15.80 -18.92 23.12
N MET A 47 -15.81 -18.65 21.81
CA MET A 47 -14.82 -17.80 21.16
C MET A 47 -14.94 -16.33 21.59
N MET A 48 -16.15 -15.80 21.75
CA MET A 48 -16.36 -14.46 22.30
C MET A 48 -15.86 -14.36 23.75
N LEU A 49 -16.12 -15.38 24.58
CA LEU A 49 -15.69 -15.39 25.97
C LEU A 49 -14.16 -15.47 26.09
N VAL A 50 -13.52 -16.38 25.34
CA VAL A 50 -12.06 -16.48 25.30
C VAL A 50 -11.44 -15.19 24.75
N GLY A 51 -12.00 -14.63 23.67
CA GLY A 51 -11.55 -13.36 23.11
C GLY A 51 -11.67 -12.19 24.10
N PHE A 52 -12.76 -12.15 24.88
CA PHE A 52 -12.96 -11.18 25.95
C PHE A 52 -11.90 -11.32 27.04
N VAL A 53 -11.66 -12.54 27.55
CA VAL A 53 -10.65 -12.80 28.59
C VAL A 53 -9.25 -12.41 28.10
N ILE A 54 -8.89 -12.80 26.87
CA ILE A 54 -7.60 -12.42 26.26
C ILE A 54 -7.50 -10.90 26.12
N GLY A 55 -8.56 -10.24 25.63
CA GLY A 55 -8.62 -8.79 25.50
C GLY A 55 -8.45 -8.07 26.84
N LEU A 56 -9.10 -8.56 27.89
CA LEU A 56 -9.01 -8.03 29.26
C LEU A 56 -7.59 -8.16 29.80
N LEU A 57 -7.01 -9.35 29.73
CA LEU A 57 -5.65 -9.62 30.21
C LEU A 57 -4.62 -8.77 29.48
N ARG A 58 -4.77 -8.62 28.15
CA ARG A 58 -3.89 -7.77 27.34
C ARG A 58 -4.01 -6.30 27.72
N TRP A 59 -5.23 -5.80 27.92
CA TRP A 59 -5.45 -4.43 28.38
C TRP A 59 -4.84 -4.18 29.76
N LEU A 60 -5.07 -5.08 30.72
CA LEU A 60 -4.54 -4.96 32.09
C LEU A 60 -3.01 -4.92 32.15
N ASN A 61 -2.34 -5.68 31.28
CA ASN A 61 -0.89 -5.75 31.23
C ASN A 61 -0.24 -4.69 30.33
N THR A 62 -1.00 -4.00 29.48
CA THR A 62 -0.44 -2.97 28.60
C THR A 62 -0.36 -1.63 29.32
N ARG A 63 0.85 -1.14 29.54
CA ARG A 63 1.12 0.12 30.23
C ARG A 63 2.18 0.93 29.48
N TYR A 64 2.07 2.24 29.54
CA TYR A 64 3.02 3.14 28.91
C TYR A 64 3.49 4.22 29.88
N ASP A 65 4.70 4.75 29.68
CA ASP A 65 5.22 5.96 30.30
C ASP A 65 5.97 6.78 29.26
N LEU A 66 6.09 8.05 29.53
CA LEU A 66 6.95 8.96 28.78
C LEU A 66 7.86 9.67 29.78
N ASP A 67 9.16 9.40 29.68
CA ASP A 67 10.22 10.09 30.43
C ASP A 67 10.83 11.19 29.54
N GLU A 68 11.86 11.92 29.99
CA GLU A 68 12.46 13.03 29.21
C GLU A 68 13.17 12.53 27.93
N GLU A 69 13.83 11.38 27.99
CA GLU A 69 14.61 10.82 26.88
C GLU A 69 13.92 9.64 26.16
N HIS A 70 12.99 8.96 26.83
CA HIS A 70 12.51 7.64 26.42
C HIS A 70 10.99 7.48 26.59
N PHE A 71 10.35 6.87 25.58
CA PHE A 71 9.01 6.33 25.67
C PHE A 71 9.06 4.84 26.06
N HIS A 72 8.41 4.48 27.15
CA HIS A 72 8.40 3.11 27.68
C HIS A 72 7.05 2.43 27.44
N LEU A 73 7.07 1.23 26.86
CA LEU A 73 5.88 0.39 26.67
C LEU A 73 6.09 -0.98 27.32
N LYS A 74 5.17 -1.39 28.18
CA LYS A 74 5.05 -2.76 28.70
C LYS A 74 3.84 -3.41 28.05
N LYS A 75 4.01 -4.58 27.44
CA LYS A 75 2.93 -5.34 26.80
C LYS A 75 3.10 -6.85 26.98
N GLY A 76 2.03 -7.61 26.74
CA GLY A 76 2.04 -9.07 26.74
C GLY A 76 1.28 -9.71 27.89
N ILE A 77 0.84 -10.96 27.70
CA ILE A 77 0.10 -11.73 28.70
C ILE A 77 1.02 -12.76 29.35
N ILE A 78 1.49 -13.72 28.55
CA ILE A 78 2.36 -14.82 28.97
C ILE A 78 3.83 -14.39 28.88
N SER A 79 4.25 -13.93 27.70
CA SER A 79 5.55 -13.29 27.51
C SER A 79 5.39 -11.78 27.64
N LYS A 80 5.96 -11.21 28.72
CA LYS A 80 5.95 -9.77 28.98
C LYS A 80 7.14 -9.13 28.27
N THR A 81 6.87 -8.20 27.38
CA THR A 81 7.90 -7.44 26.67
C THR A 81 7.93 -6.02 27.23
N HIS A 82 9.13 -5.53 27.54
CA HIS A 82 9.39 -4.13 27.83
C HIS A 82 10.13 -3.52 26.64
N GLU A 83 9.50 -2.57 25.97
CA GLU A 83 10.06 -1.83 24.86
C GLU A 83 10.34 -0.41 25.32
N THR A 84 11.55 0.07 25.06
CA THR A 84 11.97 1.44 25.35
C THR A 84 12.40 2.07 24.05
N TYR A 85 11.85 3.25 23.77
CA TYR A 85 11.96 3.94 22.50
C TYR A 85 12.55 5.34 22.77
N PRO A 86 13.83 5.58 22.48
CA PRO A 86 14.42 6.90 22.61
C PRO A 86 13.68 7.91 21.73
N HIS A 87 13.38 9.11 22.24
CA HIS A 87 12.63 10.13 21.50
C HIS A 87 13.26 10.49 20.16
N ILE A 88 14.60 10.58 20.13
CA ILE A 88 15.38 10.86 18.93
C ILE A 88 15.25 9.76 17.84
N LYS A 89 14.83 8.55 18.23
CA LYS A 89 14.60 7.44 17.31
C LYS A 89 13.13 7.30 16.91
N ILE A 90 12.22 8.09 17.46
CA ILE A 90 10.82 8.11 17.02
C ILE A 90 10.77 8.75 15.63
N SER A 91 10.12 8.06 14.71
CA SER A 91 10.13 8.37 13.29
C SER A 91 8.87 9.00 12.75
N GLY A 92 7.77 8.68 13.41
CA GLY A 92 6.45 9.13 13.02
C GLY A 92 5.48 8.80 14.14
N VAL A 93 4.57 9.72 14.36
CA VAL A 93 3.42 9.53 15.22
C VAL A 93 2.20 9.55 14.31
N HIS A 94 1.53 8.41 14.19
CA HIS A 94 0.36 8.26 13.33
C HIS A 94 -0.90 8.23 14.15
N TYR A 95 -1.90 9.00 13.72
CA TYR A 95 -3.22 8.97 14.31
C TYR A 95 -4.19 8.23 13.41
N GLN A 96 -4.96 7.34 14.03
CA GLN A 96 -6.08 6.70 13.36
C GLN A 96 -7.31 6.75 14.26
N SER A 97 -8.38 7.36 13.76
CA SER A 97 -9.67 7.39 14.44
C SER A 97 -10.77 7.02 13.46
N ASN A 98 -11.48 5.93 13.74
CA ASN A 98 -12.73 5.65 13.03
C ASN A 98 -13.92 6.39 13.67
N ARG A 99 -15.07 6.42 13.00
CA ARG A 99 -16.28 7.09 13.51
C ARG A 99 -16.71 6.60 14.89
N LEU A 100 -16.44 5.33 15.21
CA LEU A 100 -16.73 4.74 16.53
C LEU A 100 -15.79 5.27 17.61
N LEU A 101 -14.49 5.36 17.35
CA LEU A 101 -13.51 5.98 18.25
C LEU A 101 -13.82 7.47 18.42
N GLU A 102 -14.14 8.15 17.31
CA GLU A 102 -14.44 9.57 17.31
C GLU A 102 -15.69 9.91 18.13
N SER A 103 -16.78 9.14 18.01
CA SER A 103 -17.98 9.36 18.82
C SER A 103 -17.75 9.11 20.31
N LEU A 104 -16.74 8.31 20.66
CA LEU A 104 -16.29 8.06 22.03
C LEU A 104 -15.21 9.06 22.50
N GLY A 105 -14.80 10.02 21.67
CA GLY A 105 -13.72 10.98 21.99
C GLY A 105 -12.32 10.36 22.03
N LEU A 106 -12.13 9.21 21.40
CA LEU A 106 -10.90 8.42 21.40
C LEU A 106 -10.15 8.52 20.07
N THR A 107 -8.86 8.22 20.10
CA THR A 107 -8.02 7.99 18.92
C THR A 107 -7.02 6.88 19.19
N SER A 108 -6.61 6.19 18.13
CA SER A 108 -5.44 5.33 18.16
C SER A 108 -4.21 6.17 17.82
N ILE A 109 -3.15 6.05 18.61
CA ILE A 109 -1.83 6.58 18.31
C ILE A 109 -0.88 5.41 18.05
N SER A 110 -0.15 5.46 16.94
CA SER A 110 0.88 4.48 16.61
C SER A 110 2.22 5.19 16.56
N ILE A 111 3.13 4.80 17.45
CA ILE A 111 4.49 5.33 17.50
C ILE A 111 5.40 4.38 16.72
N GLU A 112 6.11 4.92 15.73
CA GLU A 112 7.10 4.21 14.94
C GLU A 112 8.51 4.64 15.33
N THR A 113 9.47 3.71 15.30
CA THR A 113 10.87 4.00 15.62
C THR A 113 11.82 3.42 14.59
N ALA A 114 12.86 4.17 14.26
CA ALA A 114 13.91 3.74 13.34
C ALA A 114 14.73 2.56 13.89
N GLY A 115 15.03 1.57 13.05
CA GLY A 115 16.11 0.60 13.30
C GLY A 115 15.72 -0.76 13.90
N LYS A 116 14.43 -1.12 14.01
CA LYS A 116 14.02 -2.51 14.30
C LYS A 116 13.46 -3.19 13.04
N ALA A 117 14.04 -4.33 12.67
CA ALA A 117 13.65 -5.17 11.52
C ALA A 117 12.19 -5.66 11.57
N THR A 118 11.58 -5.66 12.76
CA THR A 118 10.14 -5.79 12.94
C THR A 118 9.62 -4.42 13.35
N GLY A 119 8.88 -3.75 12.48
CA GLY A 119 8.27 -2.44 12.75
C GLY A 119 7.50 -2.49 14.07
N ALA A 120 8.15 -2.10 15.16
CA ALA A 120 7.62 -2.22 16.50
C ALA A 120 6.69 -1.03 16.72
N SER A 121 5.54 -1.04 16.04
CA SER A 121 4.50 -0.04 16.20
C SER A 121 3.85 -0.21 17.57
N ALA A 122 4.03 0.78 18.43
CA ALA A 122 3.30 0.85 19.68
C ALA A 122 1.94 1.50 19.41
N THR A 123 0.89 0.69 19.26
CA THR A 123 -0.47 1.20 19.11
C THR A 123 -1.16 1.32 20.47
N LEU A 124 -1.52 2.54 20.85
CA LEU A 124 -2.27 2.85 22.07
C LEU A 124 -3.59 3.53 21.73
N PHE A 125 -4.65 3.18 22.46
CA PHE A 125 -5.94 3.85 22.39
C PHE A 125 -6.03 4.87 23.52
N LEU A 126 -6.16 6.15 23.18
CA LEU A 126 -6.13 7.28 24.13
C LEU A 126 -7.28 8.24 23.85
N LYS A 127 -7.61 9.11 24.81
CA LYS A 127 -8.48 10.26 24.53
C LYS A 127 -7.78 11.21 23.56
N LYS A 128 -8.54 11.92 22.72
CA LYS A 128 -7.97 12.86 21.73
C LYS A 128 -6.99 13.87 22.36
N GLU A 129 -7.36 14.44 23.51
CA GLU A 129 -6.51 15.41 24.23
C GLU A 129 -5.21 14.80 24.76
N GLU A 130 -5.27 13.58 25.32
CA GLU A 130 -4.10 12.86 25.84
C GLU A 130 -3.15 12.48 24.70
N ALA A 131 -3.70 12.04 23.58
CA ALA A 131 -2.93 11.66 22.40
C ALA A 131 -2.23 12.87 21.76
N TYR A 132 -2.87 14.04 21.77
CA TYR A 132 -2.27 15.28 21.29
C TYR A 132 -1.13 15.76 22.20
N LYS A 133 -1.36 15.73 23.52
CA LYS A 133 -0.30 16.04 24.50
C LYS A 133 0.91 15.11 24.37
N LEU A 134 0.66 13.81 24.12
CA LEU A 134 1.72 12.82 23.96
C LEU A 134 2.60 13.11 22.73
N GLU A 135 2.00 13.46 21.58
CA GLU A 135 2.76 13.85 20.38
C GLU A 135 3.54 15.14 20.60
N GLN A 136 2.91 16.17 21.15
CA GLN A 136 3.60 17.44 21.41
C GLN A 136 4.84 17.23 22.27
N ASN A 137 4.73 16.40 23.31
CA ASN A 137 5.86 16.07 24.17
C ASN A 137 6.95 15.28 23.42
N ILE A 138 6.56 14.29 22.59
CA ILE A 138 7.52 13.52 21.77
C ILE A 138 8.27 14.44 20.81
N ILE A 139 7.57 15.35 20.13
CA ILE A 139 8.18 16.30 19.19
C ILE A 139 9.11 17.27 19.94
N TYR A 140 8.63 17.82 21.07
CA TYR A 140 9.40 18.74 21.90
C TYR A 140 10.73 18.11 22.35
N TYR A 141 10.70 16.91 22.92
CA TYR A 141 11.91 16.22 23.38
C TYR A 141 12.81 15.74 22.24
N ALA A 142 12.24 15.36 21.09
CA ALA A 142 13.03 15.02 19.90
C ALA A 142 13.82 16.23 19.35
N GLN A 143 13.28 17.44 19.49
CA GLN A 143 13.93 18.69 19.11
C GLN A 143 14.97 19.16 20.14
N GLU A 144 14.67 19.03 21.43
CA GLU A 144 15.56 19.46 22.52
C GLU A 144 16.81 18.55 22.63
N SER A 145 16.66 17.23 22.48
CA SER A 145 17.79 16.29 22.49
C SER A 145 18.69 16.38 21.24
N GLY A 146 18.25 17.06 20.18
CA GLY A 146 19.01 17.26 18.94
C GLY A 146 19.78 18.57 18.87
N ASN A 147 19.51 19.53 19.75
CA ASN A 147 20.08 20.87 19.75
C ASN A 147 20.72 21.22 21.10
N GLU A 148 21.98 20.82 21.30
CA GLU A 148 22.88 21.47 22.27
C GLU A 148 23.63 22.69 21.69
N GLU A 149 23.35 23.10 20.45
CA GLU A 149 23.79 24.40 19.93
C GLU A 149 22.68 25.04 19.10
N LEU A 150 21.95 25.98 19.72
CA LEU A 150 21.52 27.29 19.18
C LEU A 150 20.39 27.84 20.05
N THR A 151 20.77 28.68 21.02
CA THR A 151 19.85 29.50 21.80
C THR A 151 19.40 30.73 21.00
N ALA A 152 18.15 31.12 21.28
CA ALA A 152 17.59 32.46 21.19
C ALA A 152 17.47 33.11 19.79
N ASN A 153 16.32 32.87 19.16
CA ASN A 153 15.31 33.89 18.88
C ASN A 153 14.23 33.24 18.01
N ASP A 154 12.97 33.39 18.39
CA ASP A 154 11.93 33.87 17.48
C ASP A 154 10.65 34.10 18.28
N GLU A 155 10.38 35.39 18.46
CA GLU A 155 9.08 35.93 18.83
C GLU A 155 8.02 35.54 17.79
N GLU A 156 6.77 35.57 18.25
CA GLU A 156 5.54 35.38 17.49
C GLU A 156 5.61 35.87 16.03
N SER A 157 5.38 34.94 15.10
CA SER A 157 4.97 35.30 13.74
C SER A 157 3.69 34.56 13.36
N THR A 158 2.56 35.15 13.74
CA THR A 158 1.29 35.01 13.02
C THR A 158 1.43 35.71 11.67
N ASP A 159 1.85 34.98 10.63
CA ASP A 159 1.70 35.48 9.25
C ASP A 159 1.24 34.37 8.30
N ASP A 160 0.02 34.56 7.81
CA ASP A 160 -0.79 33.67 7.01
C ASP A 160 -0.38 33.77 5.52
N LYS A 161 0.88 33.43 5.20
CA LYS A 161 1.42 33.53 3.84
C LYS A 161 1.63 32.16 3.18
N LYS A 162 0.71 31.86 2.25
CA LYS A 162 0.75 30.80 1.23
C LYS A 162 1.05 29.40 1.75
N ARG A 163 0.09 28.86 2.50
CA ARG A 163 -0.03 27.44 2.82
C ARG A 163 0.00 26.61 1.53
N ASN A 164 1.06 25.81 1.34
CA ASN A 164 1.23 24.91 0.20
C ASN A 164 0.36 23.65 0.38
N ASP A 165 -0.94 23.86 0.46
CA ASP A 165 -1.90 22.79 0.67
C ASP A 165 -2.28 22.19 -0.70
N PHE A 166 -2.25 20.86 -0.79
CA PHE A 166 -2.89 20.11 -1.86
C PHE A 166 -4.15 19.46 -1.28
N VAL A 167 -5.29 19.72 -1.90
CA VAL A 167 -6.57 19.10 -1.55
C VAL A 167 -7.04 18.30 -2.76
N LEU A 168 -7.40 17.03 -2.54
CA LEU A 168 -7.87 16.17 -3.60
C LEU A 168 -9.37 16.39 -3.84
N PRO A 169 -9.79 16.85 -5.04
CA PRO A 169 -11.22 17.07 -5.32
C PRO A 169 -11.99 15.75 -5.37
N TRP A 170 -13.28 15.78 -4.99
CA TRP A 170 -14.15 14.59 -5.00
C TRP A 170 -14.23 13.90 -6.38
N LYS A 171 -14.19 14.68 -7.46
CA LYS A 171 -14.16 14.14 -8.83
C LYS A 171 -12.93 13.25 -9.07
N TYR A 172 -11.79 13.61 -8.48
CA TYR A 172 -10.54 12.85 -8.63
C TYR A 172 -10.56 11.61 -7.73
N LEU A 173 -11.26 11.63 -6.59
CA LEU A 173 -11.49 10.43 -5.78
C LEU A 173 -12.28 9.37 -6.54
N ILE A 174 -13.34 9.76 -7.26
CA ILE A 174 -14.12 8.82 -8.07
C ILE A 174 -13.25 8.21 -9.18
N ILE A 175 -12.45 9.01 -9.89
CA ILE A 175 -11.54 8.52 -10.93
C ILE A 175 -10.46 7.60 -10.34
N MET A 176 -9.86 7.99 -9.22
CA MET A 176 -8.87 7.19 -8.51
C MET A 176 -9.44 5.82 -8.13
N SER A 177 -10.68 5.81 -7.64
CA SER A 177 -11.38 4.62 -7.18
C SER A 177 -11.89 3.74 -8.32
N ALA A 178 -12.35 4.34 -9.41
CA ALA A 178 -12.75 3.61 -10.61
C ALA A 178 -11.56 2.92 -11.30
N THR A 179 -10.36 3.50 -11.14
CA THR A 179 -9.12 3.00 -11.73
C THR A 179 -8.24 2.22 -10.74
N SER A 180 -8.72 1.94 -9.53
CA SER A 180 -8.01 1.08 -8.58
C SER A 180 -8.26 -0.38 -8.91
N ASN A 181 -7.32 -1.25 -8.52
CA ASN A 181 -7.51 -2.68 -8.69
C ASN A 181 -8.48 -3.29 -7.66
N SER A 182 -9.06 -2.54 -6.71
CA SER A 182 -9.78 -3.13 -5.57
C SER A 182 -11.11 -3.83 -5.93
N PHE A 183 -11.62 -3.70 -7.16
CA PHE A 183 -12.92 -4.25 -7.54
C PHE A 183 -12.94 -5.78 -7.70
N TYR A 184 -11.80 -6.42 -8.03
CA TYR A 184 -11.78 -7.88 -8.24
C TYR A 184 -12.06 -8.66 -6.95
N ILE A 185 -11.73 -8.08 -5.79
CA ILE A 185 -11.99 -8.70 -4.47
C ILE A 185 -13.49 -8.81 -4.25
N GLY A 186 -14.23 -7.74 -4.49
CA GLY A 186 -15.68 -7.74 -4.36
C GLY A 186 -16.34 -8.70 -5.36
N PHE A 187 -15.83 -8.76 -6.60
CA PHE A 187 -16.37 -9.65 -7.63
C PHE A 187 -16.18 -11.12 -7.23
N ALA A 188 -15.00 -11.49 -6.75
CA ALA A 188 -14.71 -12.85 -6.27
C ALA A 188 -15.62 -13.26 -5.10
N ILE A 189 -15.85 -12.35 -4.14
CA ILE A 189 -16.78 -12.59 -3.02
C ILE A 189 -18.19 -12.86 -3.55
N ILE A 190 -18.72 -12.02 -4.45
CA ILE A 190 -20.08 -12.20 -4.97
C ILE A 190 -20.21 -13.53 -5.70
N ILE A 191 -19.26 -13.90 -6.58
CA ILE A 191 -19.29 -15.19 -7.29
C ILE A 191 -19.24 -16.37 -6.30
N SER A 192 -18.36 -16.30 -5.28
CA SER A 192 -18.28 -17.33 -4.24
C SER A 192 -19.57 -17.44 -3.44
N SER A 193 -20.20 -16.31 -3.10
CA SER A 193 -21.47 -16.28 -2.37
C SER A 193 -22.63 -16.83 -3.20
N LEU A 194 -22.66 -16.57 -4.51
CA LEU A 194 -23.70 -17.13 -5.40
C LEU A 194 -23.66 -18.65 -5.46
N ASN A 195 -22.47 -19.25 -5.57
CA ASN A 195 -22.31 -20.71 -5.48
C ASN A 195 -22.77 -21.25 -4.13
N GLN A 196 -22.45 -20.55 -3.04
CA GLN A 196 -22.88 -20.96 -1.70
C GLN A 196 -24.40 -20.90 -1.51
N VAL A 197 -25.06 -19.88 -2.06
CA VAL A 197 -26.52 -19.79 -2.07
C VAL A 197 -27.13 -20.95 -2.85
N TYR A 198 -26.54 -21.30 -4.00
CA TYR A 198 -26.95 -22.47 -4.77
C TYR A 198 -26.85 -23.76 -3.95
N ASP A 199 -25.72 -24.01 -3.27
CA ASP A 199 -25.51 -25.22 -2.47
C ASP A 199 -26.55 -25.35 -1.35
N VAL A 200 -26.81 -24.25 -0.62
CA VAL A 200 -27.83 -24.23 0.44
C VAL A 200 -29.21 -24.51 -0.14
N LEU A 201 -29.58 -23.85 -1.25
CA LEU A 201 -30.87 -24.05 -1.90
C LEU A 201 -31.02 -25.50 -2.40
N SER A 202 -29.98 -26.05 -3.03
CA SER A 202 -29.94 -27.43 -3.50
C SER A 202 -30.17 -28.42 -2.35
N SER A 203 -29.51 -28.21 -1.21
CA SER A 203 -29.67 -29.08 -0.04
C SER A 203 -31.07 -29.01 0.60
N MET A 204 -31.72 -27.84 0.59
CA MET A 204 -33.09 -27.68 1.11
C MET A 204 -34.13 -28.39 0.25
N PHE A 205 -33.87 -28.51 -1.05
CA PHE A 205 -34.83 -28.99 -2.04
C PHE A 205 -34.48 -30.35 -2.64
N GLU A 206 -33.47 -31.05 -2.10
CA GLU A 206 -32.87 -32.30 -2.62
C GLU A 206 -33.90 -33.41 -2.98
N ASN A 207 -35.02 -33.48 -2.24
CA ASN A 207 -36.09 -34.48 -2.45
C ASN A 207 -37.39 -33.90 -3.01
N SER A 208 -37.39 -32.66 -3.48
CA SER A 208 -38.58 -31.98 -3.99
C SER A 208 -38.57 -31.94 -5.52
N PHE A 209 -39.76 -31.82 -6.13
CA PHE A 209 -39.87 -31.57 -7.57
C PHE A 209 -39.19 -30.26 -8.02
N LEU A 210 -38.83 -29.38 -7.07
CA LEU A 210 -38.13 -28.13 -7.31
C LEU A 210 -36.61 -28.34 -7.52
N PHE A 211 -36.06 -29.51 -7.21
CA PHE A 211 -34.63 -29.78 -7.36
C PHE A 211 -34.11 -29.54 -8.78
N SER A 212 -34.83 -30.03 -9.80
CA SER A 212 -34.48 -29.83 -11.21
C SER A 212 -34.52 -28.35 -11.62
N LYS A 213 -35.43 -27.55 -11.04
CA LYS A 213 -35.49 -26.10 -11.25
C LYS A 213 -34.35 -25.37 -10.53
N VAL A 214 -33.88 -25.89 -9.40
CA VAL A 214 -32.72 -25.35 -8.68
C VAL A 214 -31.43 -25.63 -9.46
N GLU A 215 -31.27 -26.83 -10.04
CA GLU A 215 -30.11 -27.19 -10.86
C GLU A 215 -29.98 -26.32 -12.13
N GLU A 216 -31.10 -25.97 -12.77
CA GLU A 216 -31.14 -24.97 -13.85
C GLU A 216 -30.65 -23.59 -13.41
N PHE A 217 -30.79 -23.24 -12.12
CA PHE A 217 -30.33 -21.98 -11.53
C PHE A 217 -28.86 -22.01 -11.10
N SER A 218 -28.18 -23.17 -11.16
CA SER A 218 -26.73 -23.25 -10.94
C SER A 218 -25.97 -22.41 -11.97
N LEU A 219 -24.77 -21.92 -11.64
CA LEU A 219 -23.95 -21.17 -12.61
C LEU A 219 -23.68 -21.98 -13.89
N SER A 220 -23.43 -23.30 -13.75
CA SER A 220 -23.27 -24.23 -14.87
C SER A 220 -24.56 -24.43 -15.66
N GLY A 221 -25.70 -24.59 -14.97
CA GLY A 221 -27.02 -24.77 -15.58
C GLY A 221 -27.47 -23.54 -16.36
N LEU A 222 -27.28 -22.34 -15.79
CA LEU A 222 -27.55 -21.07 -16.47
C LEU A 222 -26.65 -20.87 -17.69
N PHE A 223 -25.37 -21.24 -17.61
CA PHE A 223 -24.47 -21.15 -18.75
C PHE A 223 -24.89 -22.08 -19.89
N LEU A 224 -25.27 -23.32 -19.59
CA LEU A 224 -25.68 -24.30 -20.61
C LEU A 224 -27.07 -23.99 -21.22
N SER A 225 -28.02 -23.52 -20.39
CA SER A 225 -29.40 -23.26 -20.82
C SER A 225 -29.57 -21.91 -21.51
N ASN A 226 -28.95 -20.85 -20.99
CA ASN A 226 -29.05 -19.50 -21.53
C ASN A 226 -27.76 -18.69 -21.29
N PRO A 227 -26.74 -18.87 -22.16
CA PRO A 227 -25.46 -18.17 -22.03
C PRO A 227 -25.61 -16.64 -21.97
N ALA A 228 -26.59 -16.06 -22.68
CA ALA A 228 -26.82 -14.62 -22.69
C ALA A 228 -27.26 -14.10 -21.31
N LEU A 229 -28.18 -14.81 -20.64
CA LEU A 229 -28.59 -14.48 -19.28
C LEU A 229 -27.43 -14.65 -18.30
N PHE A 230 -26.65 -15.73 -18.43
CA PHE A 230 -25.46 -15.96 -17.61
C PHE A 230 -24.45 -14.80 -17.71
N PHE A 231 -24.07 -14.39 -18.92
CA PHE A 231 -23.12 -13.29 -19.12
C PHE A 231 -23.69 -11.93 -18.68
N THR A 232 -25.00 -11.68 -18.82
CA THR A 232 -25.61 -10.44 -18.32
C THR A 232 -25.60 -10.38 -16.79
N MET A 233 -25.88 -11.49 -16.09
CA MET A 233 -25.77 -11.54 -14.62
C MET A 233 -24.33 -11.34 -14.14
N ILE A 234 -23.35 -11.96 -14.81
CA ILE A 234 -21.93 -11.74 -14.50
C ILE A 234 -21.56 -10.27 -14.69
N LEU A 235 -22.00 -9.66 -15.79
CA LEU A 235 -21.71 -8.26 -16.08
C LEU A 235 -22.33 -7.34 -15.02
N ILE A 236 -23.60 -7.55 -14.66
CA ILE A 236 -24.30 -6.76 -13.63
C ILE A 236 -23.59 -6.92 -12.27
N SER A 237 -23.20 -8.14 -11.90
CA SER A 237 -22.45 -8.42 -10.67
C SER A 237 -21.09 -7.72 -10.66
N ALA A 238 -20.34 -7.80 -11.76
CA ALA A 238 -19.05 -7.12 -11.91
C ALA A 238 -19.19 -5.60 -11.82
N LEU A 239 -20.20 -5.01 -12.48
CA LEU A 239 -20.47 -3.58 -12.43
C LEU A 239 -20.95 -3.13 -11.04
N GLY A 240 -21.80 -3.91 -10.38
CA GLY A 240 -22.24 -3.64 -9.01
C GLY A 240 -21.08 -3.68 -8.02
N SER A 241 -20.22 -4.70 -8.13
CA SER A 241 -18.99 -4.79 -7.34
C SER A 241 -18.05 -3.62 -7.56
N TRP A 242 -17.87 -3.22 -8.82
CA TRP A 242 -17.06 -2.07 -9.19
C TRP A 242 -17.63 -0.78 -8.60
N ALA A 243 -18.94 -0.56 -8.68
CA ALA A 243 -19.60 0.60 -8.08
C ALA A 243 -19.44 0.65 -6.55
N ILE A 244 -19.61 -0.48 -5.86
CA ILE A 244 -19.39 -0.58 -4.41
C ILE A 244 -17.91 -0.29 -4.08
N GLY A 245 -16.98 -0.84 -4.85
CA GLY A 245 -15.54 -0.57 -4.70
C GLY A 245 -15.20 0.91 -4.86
N ILE A 246 -15.83 1.59 -5.82
CA ILE A 246 -15.69 3.03 -6.04
C ILE A 246 -16.13 3.82 -4.80
N ILE A 247 -17.30 3.48 -4.24
CA ILE A 247 -17.85 4.13 -3.05
C ILE A 247 -16.93 3.93 -1.85
N ILE A 248 -16.53 2.68 -1.57
CA ILE A 248 -15.68 2.35 -0.41
C ILE A 248 -14.34 3.09 -0.48
N LEU A 249 -13.67 3.07 -1.63
CA LEU A 249 -12.37 3.72 -1.77
C LEU A 249 -12.48 5.25 -1.77
N SER A 250 -13.54 5.82 -2.35
CA SER A 250 -13.79 7.27 -2.30
C SER A 250 -14.03 7.74 -0.86
N LEU A 251 -14.75 6.96 -0.05
CA LEU A 251 -14.95 7.25 1.38
C LEU A 251 -13.67 7.05 2.20
N ARG A 252 -12.81 6.10 1.80
CA ARG A 252 -11.49 5.87 2.43
C ARG A 252 -10.55 7.05 2.24
N TYR A 253 -10.52 7.66 1.06
CA TYR A 253 -9.64 8.79 0.73
C TYR A 253 -10.37 10.14 0.71
N ALA A 254 -11.59 10.22 1.25
CA ALA A 254 -12.34 11.46 1.38
C ALA A 254 -11.52 12.52 2.13
N ASN A 255 -11.67 13.79 1.75
CA ASN A 255 -10.96 14.91 2.37
C ASN A 255 -9.43 14.74 2.39
N PHE A 256 -8.86 14.08 1.38
CA PHE A 256 -7.41 13.91 1.29
C PHE A 256 -6.72 15.26 1.13
N THR A 257 -5.84 15.57 2.07
CA THR A 257 -5.05 16.79 2.12
C THR A 257 -3.60 16.50 2.40
N VAL A 258 -2.72 17.25 1.73
CA VAL A 258 -1.28 17.26 1.98
C VAL A 258 -0.89 18.69 2.31
N ARG A 259 -0.25 18.88 3.45
CA ARG A 259 0.27 20.15 3.92
C ARG A 259 1.75 19.98 4.19
N ARG A 260 2.56 20.95 3.77
CA ARG A 260 3.97 21.03 4.17
C ARG A 260 4.17 22.16 5.16
N GLU A 261 4.81 21.84 6.27
CA GLU A 261 5.26 22.79 7.29
C GLU A 261 6.77 22.61 7.49
N LYS A 262 7.57 23.57 7.01
CA LYS A 262 9.05 23.51 7.05
C LYS A 262 9.60 22.18 6.50
N ASN A 263 10.03 21.28 7.38
CA ASN A 263 10.63 19.97 7.07
C ASN A 263 9.64 18.79 7.25
N THR A 264 8.37 19.06 7.56
CA THR A 264 7.37 18.03 7.86
C THR A 264 6.23 18.08 6.85
N ILE A 265 5.80 16.91 6.41
CA ILE A 265 4.64 16.71 5.55
C ILE A 265 3.53 16.07 6.39
N HIS A 266 2.39 16.76 6.44
CA HIS A 266 1.18 16.27 7.07
C HIS A 266 0.21 15.77 5.99
N ILE A 267 -0.16 14.50 6.06
CA ILE A 267 -1.13 13.86 5.18
C ILE A 267 -2.34 13.47 6.00
N SER A 268 -3.52 13.99 5.64
CA SER A 268 -4.77 13.74 6.36
C SER A 268 -5.86 13.28 5.40
N TYR A 269 -6.54 12.17 5.70
CA TYR A 269 -7.62 11.65 4.86
C TYR A 269 -8.57 10.68 5.57
N GLY A 270 -9.74 10.48 4.97
CA GLY A 270 -10.76 9.50 5.34
C GLY A 270 -12.06 10.13 5.81
N LEU A 271 -13.19 9.48 5.51
CA LEU A 271 -14.47 9.84 6.12
C LEU A 271 -14.78 8.91 7.30
N TRP A 272 -14.68 7.60 7.09
CA TRP A 272 -15.01 6.59 8.11
C TRP A 272 -13.87 6.39 9.11
N THR A 273 -12.64 6.42 8.62
CA THR A 273 -11.42 6.26 9.41
C THR A 273 -10.47 7.38 9.01
N MET A 274 -10.44 8.42 9.84
CA MET A 274 -9.51 9.53 9.71
C MET A 274 -8.10 9.01 9.99
N LYS A 275 -7.21 9.12 9.01
CA LYS A 275 -5.77 8.91 9.15
C LYS A 275 -5.09 10.27 9.10
N ASN A 276 -4.23 10.55 10.08
CA ASN A 276 -3.31 11.69 10.06
C ASN A 276 -1.89 11.15 10.22
N ILE A 277 -1.06 11.49 9.25
CA ILE A 277 0.32 11.04 9.11
C ILE A 277 1.20 12.27 9.09
N SER A 278 2.22 12.28 9.94
CA SER A 278 3.25 13.32 9.97
C SER A 278 4.59 12.67 9.63
N LEU A 279 5.23 13.13 8.56
CA LEU A 279 6.49 12.58 8.05
C LEU A 279 7.52 13.67 7.78
N GLU A 280 8.73 13.51 8.29
CA GLU A 280 9.86 14.39 7.98
C GLU A 280 10.38 14.14 6.55
N VAL A 281 10.66 15.21 5.81
CA VAL A 281 11.13 15.14 4.41
C VAL A 281 12.46 14.40 4.31
N ASP A 282 13.36 14.60 5.28
CA ASP A 282 14.67 13.93 5.33
C ASP A 282 14.59 12.40 5.45
N ARG A 283 13.44 11.88 5.91
CA ARG A 283 13.20 10.43 6.02
C ARG A 283 12.73 9.82 4.72
N ILE A 284 12.28 10.63 3.76
CA ILE A 284 11.91 10.16 2.43
C ILE A 284 13.19 9.81 1.67
N GLN A 285 13.29 8.56 1.24
CA GLN A 285 14.46 8.03 0.54
C GLN A 285 14.26 8.04 -0.98
N ALA A 286 13.02 7.91 -1.43
CA ALA A 286 12.66 7.98 -2.84
C ALA A 286 11.23 8.47 -3.05
N ILE A 287 10.98 9.07 -4.21
CA ILE A 287 9.63 9.38 -4.70
C ILE A 287 9.36 8.61 -5.98
N ARG A 288 8.22 7.91 -6.05
CA ARG A 288 7.74 7.18 -7.22
C ARG A 288 6.57 7.89 -7.87
N VAL A 289 6.75 8.32 -9.10
CA VAL A 289 5.66 8.74 -9.98
C VAL A 289 5.12 7.52 -10.71
N GLN A 290 3.83 7.27 -10.57
CA GLN A 290 3.17 6.02 -10.89
C GLN A 290 2.08 6.24 -11.94
N GLU A 291 2.33 5.76 -13.16
CA GLU A 291 1.43 5.90 -14.32
C GLU A 291 0.83 4.53 -14.68
N GLY A 292 -0.28 4.16 -14.02
CA GLY A 292 -1.07 2.98 -14.40
C GLY A 292 -1.59 3.08 -15.84
N VAL A 293 -1.83 1.95 -16.53
CA VAL A 293 -2.20 1.94 -17.96
C VAL A 293 -3.44 2.81 -18.23
N VAL A 294 -4.52 2.56 -17.48
CA VAL A 294 -5.79 3.30 -17.62
C VAL A 294 -5.58 4.78 -17.25
N ARG A 295 -4.97 5.06 -16.09
CA ARG A 295 -4.71 6.43 -15.61
C ARG A 295 -3.88 7.23 -16.61
N ARG A 296 -2.86 6.63 -17.22
CA ARG A 296 -2.03 7.27 -18.25
C ARG A 296 -2.86 7.66 -19.48
N TRP A 297 -3.78 6.80 -19.92
CA TRP A 297 -4.67 7.10 -21.05
C TRP A 297 -5.62 8.26 -20.76
N ILE A 298 -6.16 8.35 -19.54
CA ILE A 298 -7.01 9.47 -19.13
C ILE A 298 -6.23 10.70 -18.61
N GLY A 299 -4.89 10.68 -18.66
CA GLY A 299 -4.04 11.84 -18.32
C GLY A 299 -3.75 12.04 -16.84
N PHE A 300 -3.84 11.00 -16.02
CA PHE A 300 -3.59 11.02 -14.57
C PHE A 300 -2.45 10.11 -14.14
N SER A 301 -1.91 10.37 -12.95
CA SER A 301 -0.88 9.56 -12.29
C SER A 301 -0.96 9.73 -10.76
N SER A 302 -0.29 8.86 -10.02
CA SER A 302 -0.10 8.98 -8.58
C SER A 302 1.36 9.28 -8.25
N VAL A 303 1.59 9.82 -7.05
CA VAL A 303 2.94 9.98 -6.47
C VAL A 303 2.96 9.25 -5.14
N ALA A 304 3.84 8.26 -5.04
CA ALA A 304 4.13 7.51 -3.82
C ALA A 304 5.53 7.88 -3.32
N PHE A 305 5.83 7.55 -2.07
CA PHE A 305 7.14 7.77 -1.47
C PHE A 305 7.64 6.50 -0.79
N ASP A 306 8.95 6.37 -0.62
CA ASP A 306 9.54 5.43 0.32
C ASP A 306 10.19 6.20 1.44
N SER A 307 9.94 5.76 2.67
CA SER A 307 10.56 6.35 3.83
C SER A 307 10.94 5.29 4.85
N ILE A 308 11.95 5.61 5.63
CA ILE A 308 12.33 4.87 6.84
C ILE A 308 11.26 5.18 7.91
N GLY A 309 10.63 4.17 8.48
CA GLY A 309 9.57 4.25 9.50
C GLY A 309 8.21 3.68 9.07
N PHE A 310 7.82 3.88 7.80
CA PHE A 310 6.41 4.00 7.40
C PHE A 310 5.68 2.69 7.08
N ASP A 311 6.38 1.55 7.00
CA ASP A 311 5.81 0.27 6.50
C ASP A 311 5.30 -0.67 7.63
N ALA A 312 4.95 -0.11 8.80
CA ALA A 312 4.68 -0.90 10.02
C ALA A 312 3.21 -0.92 10.47
N THR A 313 2.28 -0.24 9.80
CA THR A 313 0.86 -0.22 10.24
C THR A 313 0.10 -1.54 10.03
N GLY A 314 0.76 -2.61 9.56
CA GLY A 314 0.21 -3.97 9.49
C GLY A 314 -0.83 -4.18 8.38
N GLU A 315 -1.23 -3.11 7.70
CA GLU A 315 -1.88 -3.15 6.40
C GLU A 315 -0.81 -2.77 5.38
N ALA A 316 -0.58 -3.61 4.37
CA ALA A 316 0.30 -3.31 3.23
C ALA A 316 -0.30 -2.18 2.38
N GLU A 317 -0.48 -1.01 2.98
CA GLU A 317 -0.95 0.19 2.33
C GLU A 317 0.26 0.93 1.76
N GLU A 318 0.22 1.15 0.45
CA GLU A 318 1.25 1.91 -0.22
C GLU A 318 1.29 3.35 0.31
N ALA A 319 2.49 3.83 0.59
CA ALA A 319 2.79 5.18 1.02
C ALA A 319 2.52 6.20 -0.10
N VAL A 320 1.33 6.78 -0.10
CA VAL A 320 0.87 7.69 -1.16
C VAL A 320 0.98 9.14 -0.71
N LEU A 321 1.80 9.93 -1.43
CA LEU A 321 1.88 11.38 -1.26
C LEU A 321 0.74 12.07 -2.02
N LEU A 322 0.54 11.74 -3.29
CA LEU A 322 -0.48 12.33 -4.16
C LEU A 322 -1.28 11.22 -4.85
N PRO A 323 -2.50 10.90 -4.39
CA PRO A 323 -3.23 9.73 -4.87
C PRO A 323 -3.68 9.81 -6.33
N LEU A 324 -4.02 11.01 -6.80
CA LEU A 324 -4.36 11.24 -8.19
C LEU A 324 -4.11 12.69 -8.60
N VAL A 325 -3.29 12.86 -9.62
CA VAL A 325 -2.87 14.17 -10.15
C VAL A 325 -2.86 14.11 -11.67
N LYS A 326 -3.18 15.23 -12.33
CA LYS A 326 -2.99 15.35 -13.78
C LYS A 326 -1.52 15.26 -14.14
N ARG A 327 -1.20 14.49 -15.18
CA ARG A 327 0.17 14.18 -15.58
C ARG A 327 1.05 15.42 -15.83
N ASN A 328 0.47 16.47 -16.40
CA ASN A 328 1.18 17.73 -16.67
C ASN A 328 1.45 18.59 -15.42
N GLN A 329 0.80 18.30 -14.29
CA GLN A 329 0.95 19.06 -13.04
C GLN A 329 1.88 18.37 -12.03
N ILE A 330 2.27 17.11 -12.26
CA ILE A 330 3.06 16.29 -11.31
C ILE A 330 4.32 17.03 -10.87
N TRP A 331 5.19 17.39 -11.80
CA TRP A 331 6.48 17.99 -11.47
C TRP A 331 6.34 19.38 -10.85
N SER A 332 5.30 20.13 -11.21
CA SER A 332 4.98 21.41 -10.55
C SER A 332 4.54 21.22 -9.11
N LEU A 333 3.74 20.19 -8.81
CA LEU A 333 3.34 19.86 -7.44
C LEU A 333 4.48 19.27 -6.63
N ILE A 334 5.33 18.42 -7.22
CA ILE A 334 6.56 17.93 -6.58
C ILE A 334 7.44 19.12 -6.20
N ASN A 335 7.66 20.09 -7.10
CA ASN A 335 8.43 21.29 -6.77
C ASN A 335 7.80 22.14 -5.64
N LYS A 336 6.47 22.13 -5.51
CA LYS A 336 5.74 22.88 -4.49
C LYS A 336 5.76 22.19 -3.11
N ILE A 337 5.66 20.86 -3.08
CA ILE A 337 5.48 20.07 -1.85
C ILE A 337 6.81 19.48 -1.38
N VAL A 338 7.66 19.03 -2.30
CA VAL A 338 8.92 18.31 -2.05
C VAL A 338 9.99 18.73 -3.09
N PRO A 339 10.40 20.02 -3.11
CA PRO A 339 11.45 20.53 -4.00
C PRO A 339 12.75 19.71 -3.97
N GLU A 340 13.07 19.08 -2.84
CA GLU A 340 14.20 18.17 -2.66
C GLU A 340 14.19 17.01 -3.65
N PHE A 341 13.01 16.62 -4.16
CA PHE A 341 12.83 15.55 -5.14
C PHE A 341 12.46 16.06 -6.54
N TYR A 342 12.39 17.38 -6.74
CA TYR A 342 12.12 17.94 -8.05
C TYR A 342 13.29 17.67 -9.01
N VAL A 343 12.97 17.23 -10.22
CA VAL A 343 13.92 17.08 -11.32
C VAL A 343 13.25 17.37 -12.65
N GLU A 344 14.02 17.90 -13.60
CA GLU A 344 13.59 17.97 -14.99
C GLU A 344 13.72 16.58 -15.64
N PRO A 345 12.63 16.03 -16.21
CA PRO A 345 12.62 14.65 -16.69
C PRO A 345 13.32 14.53 -18.05
N ASN A 346 14.65 14.48 -18.04
CA ASN A 346 15.45 14.13 -19.21
C ASN A 346 16.14 12.79 -18.95
N LEU A 347 15.65 11.71 -19.58
CA LEU A 347 16.14 10.35 -19.33
C LEU A 347 16.96 9.82 -20.50
N THR A 348 18.03 9.08 -20.18
CA THR A 348 18.72 8.27 -21.16
C THR A 348 17.99 6.93 -21.30
N TYR A 349 17.34 6.71 -22.44
CA TYR A 349 16.51 5.53 -22.71
C TYR A 349 17.31 4.32 -23.19
N SER A 350 16.70 3.13 -23.11
CA SER A 350 17.26 1.90 -23.68
C SER A 350 17.63 2.05 -25.17
N PRO A 351 18.81 1.55 -25.60
CA PRO A 351 19.24 1.66 -26.98
C PRO A 351 18.41 0.75 -27.90
N ALA A 352 18.34 1.06 -29.21
CA ALA A 352 17.57 0.30 -30.20
C ALA A 352 17.88 -1.21 -30.21
N ARG A 353 19.14 -1.59 -29.93
CA ARG A 353 19.59 -3.00 -29.85
C ARG A 353 18.96 -3.79 -28.70
N ALA A 354 18.43 -3.12 -27.68
CA ALA A 354 17.69 -3.72 -26.57
C ALA A 354 16.25 -4.10 -26.93
N ARG A 355 15.65 -3.45 -27.94
CA ARG A 355 14.23 -3.61 -28.30
C ARG A 355 13.81 -5.07 -28.50
N ILE A 356 14.63 -5.87 -29.20
CA ILE A 356 14.33 -7.29 -29.44
C ILE A 356 14.30 -8.12 -28.14
N ARG A 357 15.06 -7.73 -27.12
CA ARG A 357 15.08 -8.42 -25.82
C ARG A 357 13.80 -8.17 -25.04
N PHE A 358 13.25 -6.96 -25.13
CA PHE A 358 11.94 -6.64 -24.57
C PHE A 358 10.84 -7.49 -25.22
N TYR A 359 10.83 -7.62 -26.55
CA TYR A 359 9.87 -8.50 -27.24
C TYR A 359 10.07 -9.97 -26.92
N LEU A 360 11.32 -10.45 -26.86
CA LEU A 360 11.61 -11.84 -26.55
C LEU A 360 11.10 -12.22 -25.16
N ARG A 361 11.41 -11.40 -24.14
CA ARG A 361 11.04 -11.67 -22.74
C ARG A 361 9.60 -11.27 -22.40
N GLY A 362 9.06 -10.25 -23.04
CA GLY A 362 7.74 -9.68 -22.73
C GLY A 362 6.60 -10.25 -23.57
N ALA A 363 6.88 -10.77 -24.77
CA ALA A 363 5.86 -11.31 -25.66
C ALA A 363 6.14 -12.75 -26.10
N ILE A 364 7.30 -13.01 -26.71
CA ILE A 364 7.56 -14.31 -27.38
C ILE A 364 7.60 -15.46 -26.37
N LEU A 365 8.39 -15.37 -25.31
CA LEU A 365 8.49 -16.45 -24.31
C LEU A 365 7.16 -16.73 -23.60
N PRO A 366 6.41 -15.72 -23.10
CA PRO A 366 5.07 -15.95 -22.58
C PRO A 366 4.10 -16.56 -23.59
N LEU A 367 4.12 -16.11 -24.85
CA LEU A 367 3.26 -16.66 -25.90
C LEU A 367 3.57 -18.13 -26.18
N LEU A 368 4.85 -18.52 -26.21
CA LEU A 368 5.22 -19.93 -26.36
C LEU A 368 4.68 -20.80 -25.21
N ALA A 369 4.73 -20.30 -23.97
CA ALA A 369 4.14 -21.00 -22.83
C ALA A 369 2.61 -21.13 -22.94
N ILE A 370 1.93 -20.05 -23.35
CA ILE A 370 0.49 -19.98 -23.59
C ILE A 370 0.07 -20.94 -24.71
N VAL A 371 0.82 -21.00 -25.82
CA VAL A 371 0.57 -21.95 -26.91
C VAL A 371 0.71 -23.39 -26.40
N GLY A 372 1.78 -23.69 -25.66
CA GLY A 372 1.99 -25.02 -25.07
C GLY A 372 0.85 -25.45 -24.15
N ALA A 373 0.35 -24.54 -23.31
CA ALA A 373 -0.83 -24.77 -22.48
C ALA A 373 -2.12 -24.90 -23.31
N GLY A 374 -2.30 -24.06 -24.33
CA GLY A 374 -3.47 -24.04 -25.20
C GLY A 374 -3.65 -25.32 -26.01
N PHE A 375 -2.57 -26.01 -26.37
CA PHE A 375 -2.63 -27.33 -26.98
C PHE A 375 -3.22 -28.40 -26.05
N ILE A 376 -2.99 -28.30 -24.74
CA ILE A 376 -3.52 -29.25 -23.75
C ILE A 376 -5.04 -29.03 -23.53
N TRP A 377 -5.51 -27.79 -23.61
CA TRP A 377 -6.88 -27.40 -23.25
C TRP A 377 -7.75 -27.05 -24.48
N SER A 378 -7.24 -27.25 -25.71
CA SER A 378 -7.91 -26.98 -26.99
C SER A 378 -8.52 -25.58 -27.13
N MET A 379 -7.91 -24.58 -26.50
CA MET A 379 -8.51 -23.25 -26.31
C MET A 379 -7.62 -22.15 -26.90
N LEU A 380 -7.17 -22.26 -28.15
CA LEU A 380 -6.16 -21.37 -28.76
C LEU A 380 -6.67 -19.99 -29.22
N TRP A 381 -7.98 -19.74 -29.22
CA TRP A 381 -8.57 -18.48 -29.72
C TRP A 381 -8.18 -17.23 -28.90
N TRP A 382 -7.92 -17.37 -27.59
CA TRP A 382 -7.35 -16.33 -26.71
C TRP A 382 -6.04 -15.70 -27.22
N LEU A 383 -5.25 -16.41 -28.03
CA LEU A 383 -4.01 -15.89 -28.62
C LEU A 383 -4.24 -14.65 -29.49
N GLY A 384 -5.40 -14.58 -30.17
CA GLY A 384 -5.77 -13.42 -30.99
C GLY A 384 -5.89 -12.13 -30.19
N VAL A 385 -6.23 -12.23 -28.89
CA VAL A 385 -6.35 -11.07 -27.98
C VAL A 385 -5.06 -10.84 -27.20
N ILE A 386 -4.44 -11.91 -26.70
CA ILE A 386 -3.27 -11.81 -25.81
C ILE A 386 -2.00 -11.42 -26.57
N ALA A 387 -1.80 -11.92 -27.79
CA ALA A 387 -0.57 -11.66 -28.52
C ALA A 387 -0.38 -10.16 -28.85
N PRO A 388 -1.39 -9.43 -29.39
CA PRO A 388 -1.28 -7.99 -29.58
C PRO A 388 -1.03 -7.24 -28.27
N LEU A 389 -1.68 -7.66 -27.16
CA LEU A 389 -1.52 -7.04 -25.86
C LEU A 389 -0.08 -7.16 -25.33
N LEU A 390 0.51 -8.36 -25.41
CA LEU A 390 1.87 -8.61 -24.95
C LEU A 390 2.92 -7.90 -25.81
N VAL A 391 2.70 -7.84 -27.13
CA VAL A 391 3.56 -7.09 -28.06
C VAL A 391 3.51 -5.60 -27.76
N TYR A 392 2.30 -5.05 -27.58
CA TYR A 392 2.11 -3.64 -27.22
C TYR A 392 2.76 -3.29 -25.88
N LEU A 393 2.55 -4.13 -24.86
CA LEU A 393 3.16 -3.95 -23.54
C LEU A 393 4.68 -4.05 -23.61
N SER A 394 5.24 -4.94 -24.44
CA SER A 394 6.70 -5.05 -24.67
C SER A 394 7.28 -3.77 -25.29
N GLU A 395 6.57 -3.16 -26.25
CA GLU A 395 6.98 -1.89 -26.85
C GLU A 395 6.92 -0.75 -25.82
N LEU A 396 5.86 -0.68 -25.00
CA LEU A 396 5.77 0.31 -23.92
C LEU A 396 6.91 0.13 -22.91
N ARG A 397 7.26 -1.11 -22.55
CA ARG A 397 8.37 -1.40 -21.64
C ARG A 397 9.70 -0.94 -22.22
N TYR A 398 9.94 -1.15 -23.51
CA TYR A 398 11.13 -0.65 -24.19
C TYR A 398 11.19 0.89 -24.18
N ARG A 399 10.09 1.57 -24.54
CA ARG A 399 10.04 3.03 -24.67
C ARG A 399 10.09 3.79 -23.35
N ASP A 400 9.54 3.20 -22.28
CA ASP A 400 9.50 3.83 -20.97
C ASP A 400 10.72 3.49 -20.09
N ASN A 401 11.67 2.66 -20.56
CA ASN A 401 12.83 2.22 -19.78
C ASN A 401 14.02 3.17 -19.95
N GLY A 402 14.50 3.77 -18.86
CA GLY A 402 15.60 4.73 -18.87
C GLY A 402 16.17 5.05 -17.49
N ILE A 403 17.35 5.67 -17.48
CA ILE A 403 18.05 6.12 -16.28
C ILE A 403 18.72 7.47 -16.55
N GLN A 404 18.88 8.30 -15.52
CA GLN A 404 19.66 9.53 -15.59
C GLN A 404 20.20 9.90 -14.21
N THR A 405 21.39 10.49 -14.17
CA THR A 405 21.91 11.23 -13.01
C THR A 405 21.74 12.73 -13.23
N VAL A 406 21.20 13.45 -12.24
CA VAL A 406 21.01 14.90 -12.28
C VAL A 406 21.39 15.50 -10.94
N SER A 407 22.40 16.38 -10.93
CA SER A 407 22.92 17.06 -9.74
C SER A 407 23.33 16.09 -8.61
N ASN A 408 22.45 15.86 -7.63
CA ASN A 408 22.62 14.95 -6.49
C ASN A 408 21.52 13.86 -6.43
N LYS A 409 20.89 13.54 -7.57
CA LYS A 409 19.77 12.57 -7.66
C LYS A 409 19.96 11.60 -8.82
N VAL A 410 19.48 10.37 -8.64
CA VAL A 410 19.31 9.37 -9.69
C VAL A 410 17.82 9.27 -10.03
N ILE A 411 17.50 9.38 -11.32
CA ILE A 411 16.15 9.15 -11.84
C ILE A 411 16.16 7.85 -12.61
N THR A 412 15.18 6.99 -12.34
CA THR A 412 14.91 5.82 -13.15
C THR A 412 13.50 5.85 -13.70
N SER A 413 13.30 5.20 -14.84
CA SER A 413 11.99 4.94 -15.39
C SER A 413 11.94 3.50 -15.87
N SER A 414 10.92 2.76 -15.45
CA SER A 414 10.74 1.37 -15.86
C SER A 414 9.25 1.02 -15.91
N ARG A 415 8.92 -0.10 -16.58
CA ARG A 415 7.54 -0.59 -16.67
C ARG A 415 7.51 -2.11 -16.57
N ILE A 416 6.57 -2.61 -15.79
CA ILE A 416 6.08 -4.00 -15.87
C ILE A 416 4.70 -3.96 -16.55
N ILE A 417 3.69 -3.46 -15.84
CA ILE A 417 2.38 -3.11 -16.39
C ILE A 417 2.19 -1.59 -16.25
N GLN A 418 2.30 -1.12 -15.01
CA GLN A 418 2.39 0.28 -14.63
C GLN A 418 3.80 0.82 -14.92
N LYS A 419 3.88 2.06 -15.41
CA LYS A 419 5.17 2.76 -15.51
C LYS A 419 5.45 3.43 -14.18
N GLU A 420 6.67 3.28 -13.71
CA GLU A 420 7.18 3.94 -12.52
C GLU A 420 8.37 4.79 -12.91
N THR A 421 8.36 6.04 -12.47
CA THR A 421 9.50 6.94 -12.55
C THR A 421 9.92 7.29 -11.13
N VAL A 422 11.14 6.90 -10.75
CA VAL A 422 11.61 6.97 -9.38
C VAL A 422 12.72 7.99 -9.30
N VAL A 423 12.61 8.92 -8.36
CA VAL A 423 13.65 9.90 -8.04
C VAL A 423 14.25 9.53 -6.69
N ILE A 424 15.56 9.30 -6.69
CA ILE A 424 16.34 8.86 -5.52
C ILE A 424 17.44 9.88 -5.28
N PRO A 425 17.34 10.72 -4.24
CA PRO A 425 18.43 11.56 -3.79
C PRO A 425 19.64 10.75 -3.32
N TRP A 426 20.82 11.36 -3.38
CA TRP A 426 22.08 10.78 -2.91
C TRP A 426 21.97 10.09 -1.54
N PRO A 427 21.44 10.74 -0.48
CA PRO A 427 21.37 10.12 0.85
C PRO A 427 20.55 8.82 0.90
N GLY A 428 19.58 8.65 0.00
CA GLY A 428 18.74 7.45 -0.05
C GLY A 428 19.30 6.32 -0.89
N LEU A 429 20.36 6.55 -1.66
CA LEU A 429 20.98 5.55 -2.51
C LEU A 429 22.05 4.76 -1.74
N GLN A 430 21.76 3.50 -1.40
CA GLN A 430 22.68 2.64 -0.64
C GLN A 430 23.72 1.94 -1.51
N SER A 431 23.31 1.43 -2.66
CA SER A 431 24.24 0.76 -3.59
C SER A 431 23.70 0.75 -5.01
N VAL A 432 24.63 0.66 -5.97
CA VAL A 432 24.34 0.53 -7.40
C VAL A 432 25.00 -0.74 -7.90
N MET A 433 24.20 -1.72 -8.31
CA MET A 433 24.68 -2.98 -8.89
C MET A 433 24.49 -3.00 -10.40
N ARG A 434 25.53 -3.41 -11.13
CA ARG A 434 25.45 -3.70 -12.56
C ARG A 434 25.45 -5.22 -12.76
N ARG A 435 24.42 -5.74 -13.41
CA ARG A 435 24.28 -7.17 -13.75
C ARG A 435 24.21 -7.37 -15.24
N GLU A 436 24.95 -8.36 -15.72
CA GLU A 436 25.00 -8.70 -17.15
C GLU A 436 24.86 -10.21 -17.33
N SER A 437 23.81 -10.63 -18.02
CA SER A 437 23.73 -11.99 -18.56
C SER A 437 24.67 -12.16 -19.76
N PHE A 438 25.02 -13.42 -20.09
CA PHE A 438 25.80 -13.76 -21.29
C PHE A 438 25.30 -13.06 -22.57
N PHE A 439 23.99 -13.06 -22.78
CA PHE A 439 23.35 -12.44 -23.94
C PHE A 439 23.35 -10.90 -23.90
N GLN A 440 23.41 -10.29 -22.71
CA GLN A 440 23.53 -8.83 -22.57
C GLN A 440 24.95 -8.37 -22.86
N ARG A 441 25.94 -9.10 -22.35
CA ARG A 441 27.36 -8.83 -22.60
C ARG A 441 27.69 -8.80 -24.10
N ARG A 442 27.15 -9.74 -24.88
CA ARG A 442 27.32 -9.79 -26.35
C ARG A 442 26.74 -8.56 -27.08
N ARG A 443 25.83 -7.81 -26.44
CA ARG A 443 25.17 -6.63 -27.02
C ARG A 443 25.50 -5.34 -26.29
N SER A 444 26.51 -5.34 -25.40
CA SER A 444 26.86 -4.20 -24.54
C SER A 444 25.63 -3.63 -23.84
N LEU A 445 24.86 -4.53 -23.21
CA LEU A 445 23.71 -4.21 -22.39
C LEU A 445 23.98 -4.62 -20.94
N ALA A 446 23.30 -3.97 -20.00
CA ALA A 446 23.31 -4.33 -18.59
C ALA A 446 21.95 -4.05 -17.93
N THR A 447 21.74 -4.65 -16.77
CA THR A 447 20.67 -4.30 -15.84
C THR A 447 21.30 -3.57 -14.65
N TYR A 448 20.75 -2.41 -14.32
CA TYR A 448 21.14 -1.62 -13.17
C TYR A 448 20.12 -1.85 -12.05
N GLU A 449 20.59 -2.20 -10.86
CA GLU A 449 19.76 -2.35 -9.67
C GLU A 449 20.22 -1.30 -8.65
N LEU A 450 19.31 -0.38 -8.30
CA LEU A 450 19.55 0.67 -7.30
C LEU A 450 18.89 0.23 -5.99
N ALA A 451 19.69 0.11 -4.95
CA ALA A 451 19.27 -0.21 -3.61
C ALA A 451 18.93 1.06 -2.83
N VAL A 452 17.71 1.15 -2.32
CA VAL A 452 17.24 2.26 -1.49
C VAL A 452 16.99 1.76 -0.06
N ALA A 453 17.38 2.57 0.91
CA ALA A 453 17.20 2.27 2.32
C ALA A 453 15.70 2.24 2.69
N THR A 454 15.23 1.18 3.34
CA THR A 454 13.88 1.12 3.93
C THR A 454 13.92 0.17 5.13
N ASP A 455 12.97 0.28 6.06
CA ASP A 455 13.02 -0.37 7.39
C ASP A 455 13.17 -1.89 7.38
N GLN A 456 12.50 -2.57 6.46
CA GLN A 456 12.37 -4.04 6.47
C GLN A 456 13.13 -4.71 5.32
N THR A 457 13.28 -4.03 4.19
CA THR A 457 13.95 -4.56 3.01
C THR A 457 14.65 -3.43 2.25
N THR A 458 15.82 -3.71 1.69
CA THR A 458 16.39 -2.86 0.66
C THR A 458 15.47 -2.91 -0.55
N LEU A 459 14.78 -1.81 -0.86
CA LEU A 459 13.99 -1.72 -2.08
C LEU A 459 14.93 -1.66 -3.27
N LEU A 460 14.70 -2.55 -4.24
CA LEU A 460 15.54 -2.67 -5.43
C LEU A 460 14.82 -2.12 -6.65
N TYR A 461 15.25 -0.96 -7.14
CA TYR A 461 14.80 -0.38 -8.38
C TYR A 461 15.61 -0.92 -9.55
N LYS A 462 14.97 -1.73 -10.40
CA LYS A 462 15.64 -2.41 -11.51
C LYS A 462 15.33 -1.73 -12.84
N VAL A 463 16.38 -1.34 -13.55
CA VAL A 463 16.29 -0.83 -14.93
C VAL A 463 17.10 -1.73 -15.84
N ALA A 464 16.40 -2.50 -16.68
CA ALA A 464 16.99 -3.57 -17.48
C ALA A 464 17.35 -3.11 -18.90
N GLU A 465 18.29 -3.80 -19.54
CA GLU A 465 18.61 -3.62 -20.96
C GLU A 465 19.05 -2.17 -21.32
N LEU A 466 19.89 -1.57 -20.47
CA LEU A 466 20.53 -0.28 -20.70
C LEU A 466 21.95 -0.44 -21.24
N ASP A 467 22.53 0.63 -21.78
CA ASP A 467 23.92 0.62 -22.26
C ASP A 467 24.91 0.46 -21.09
N THR A 468 25.93 -0.38 -21.26
CA THR A 468 27.00 -0.61 -20.27
C THR A 468 27.80 0.65 -19.94
N ASN A 469 27.88 1.59 -20.88
CA ASN A 469 28.68 2.83 -20.74
C ASN A 469 28.09 3.83 -19.74
N LEU A 470 26.89 3.59 -19.22
CA LEU A 470 26.26 4.45 -18.20
C LEU A 470 26.84 4.20 -16.80
N TYR A 471 27.48 3.05 -16.55
CA TYR A 471 27.97 2.72 -15.22
C TYR A 471 29.05 3.68 -14.70
N PRO A 472 30.09 4.03 -15.47
CA PRO A 472 31.10 5.00 -15.02
C PRO A 472 30.48 6.34 -14.63
N SER A 473 29.54 6.88 -15.42
CA SER A 473 28.87 8.15 -15.10
C SER A 473 28.04 8.10 -13.82
N ILE A 474 27.47 6.94 -13.48
CA ILE A 474 26.72 6.75 -12.24
C ILE A 474 27.69 6.64 -11.05
N ILE A 475 28.84 5.98 -11.23
CA ILE A 475 29.87 5.84 -10.19
C ILE A 475 30.64 7.13 -9.94
N GLU A 476 30.99 7.89 -10.98
CA GLU A 476 31.61 9.21 -10.81
C GLU A 476 30.71 10.16 -10.02
N PHE A 477 29.40 10.11 -10.29
CA PHE A 477 28.40 10.78 -9.48
C PHE A 477 28.43 10.31 -8.01
N LEU A 478 28.59 9.00 -7.76
CA LEU A 478 28.73 8.48 -6.40
C LEU A 478 29.97 9.05 -5.69
N GLN A 479 31.10 9.08 -6.39
CA GLN A 479 32.40 9.46 -5.82
C GLN A 479 32.53 10.98 -5.59
N GLN A 480 31.98 11.81 -6.48
CA GLN A 480 32.03 13.27 -6.33
C GLN A 480 31.29 13.75 -5.09
N GLU A 481 30.17 13.11 -4.74
CA GLU A 481 29.36 13.54 -3.60
C GLU A 481 29.94 13.05 -2.27
N ASP A 482 30.55 11.85 -2.23
CA ASP A 482 31.32 11.39 -1.06
C ASP A 482 32.51 12.31 -0.76
N SER A 483 33.13 12.94 -1.77
CA SER A 483 34.24 13.88 -1.59
C SER A 483 33.84 15.29 -1.11
N ARG A 484 32.53 15.60 -1.09
CA ARG A 484 32.00 16.89 -0.60
C ARG A 484 31.56 16.86 0.87
N LYS A 485 31.58 15.68 1.50
CA LYS A 485 31.47 15.50 2.94
C LYS A 485 32.85 15.51 3.56
#